data_AF-A0A7V1BXD6-F1
#
_entry.id   AF-A0A7V1BXD6-F1
#
_cell.length_a   1.000
_cell.length_b   1.000
_cell.length_c   1.000
_cell.angle_alpha   90.00
_cell.angle_beta   90.00
_cell.angle_gamma   90.00
#
_symmetry.space_group_name_H-M   'P 1'
#
loop_
_entity.id
_entity.type
_entity.pdbx_description
1 polymer ?
#
loop_
_entity_poly.entity_id
_entity_poly.type
_entity_poly.pdbx_seq_one_letter_code
_entity_poly.pdbx_strand_id
1 'polypeptide(L)'
;SGIEGLVKAAVKKGTPLIGICGGYQMLGIKILDPYGVESALKEVDGMGVLNTVTTLDRTKTTCQVEAELTTEKLGGLEDERLSLNKDSINSTSQLLNFKSSFKLRGYEIHMGFTTGDVGLFKLRRLQSPELSGTGQSTEHRACLPDRQAQTTDKNNLGSGFRVLGSEVLDGSSRGHVWGTYLHGLFDNDEFRSQLLASLRQRKGSPAIGETVNYSRLREDAINRWAGILKNNIDICFILRQIGMEHCKEELIRSRS
;
A
#
# COMPACT_ATOMS: atom_id res chain seq x y z
N SER A 1 -19.43 -17.46 5.16
CA SER A 1 -19.97 -17.15 6.51
C SER A 1 -20.94 -15.97 6.42
N GLY A 2 -21.70 -15.63 7.49
CA GLY A 2 -22.77 -14.62 7.42
C GLY A 2 -22.33 -13.21 6.96
N ILE A 3 -21.16 -12.74 7.41
CA ILE A 3 -20.63 -11.41 7.06
C ILE A 3 -20.24 -11.33 5.58
N GLU A 4 -19.59 -12.36 5.05
CA GLU A 4 -19.20 -12.41 3.63
C GLU A 4 -20.42 -12.28 2.70
N GLY A 5 -21.54 -12.95 3.04
CA GLY A 5 -22.79 -12.83 2.30
C GLY A 5 -23.35 -11.40 2.31
N LEU A 6 -23.29 -10.72 3.47
CA LEU A 6 -23.72 -9.32 3.59
C LEU A 6 -22.83 -8.37 2.79
N VAL A 7 -21.51 -8.56 2.82
CA VAL A 7 -20.56 -7.76 2.03
C VAL A 7 -20.81 -7.96 0.55
N LYS A 8 -20.93 -9.21 0.08
CA LYS A 8 -21.28 -9.53 -1.32
C LYS A 8 -22.60 -8.89 -1.73
N ALA A 9 -23.61 -8.91 -0.85
CA ALA A 9 -24.90 -8.27 -1.13
C ALA A 9 -24.78 -6.74 -1.22
N ALA A 10 -23.98 -6.10 -0.36
CA ALA A 10 -23.74 -4.65 -0.40
C ALA A 10 -23.00 -4.24 -1.69
N VAL A 11 -21.99 -5.03 -2.10
CA VAL A 11 -21.29 -4.87 -3.38
C VAL A 11 -22.26 -5.01 -4.55
N LYS A 12 -23.12 -6.05 -4.56
CA LYS A 12 -24.15 -6.18 -5.61
C LYS A 12 -25.10 -4.97 -5.69
N LYS A 13 -25.31 -4.26 -4.58
CA LYS A 13 -26.09 -3.00 -4.53
C LYS A 13 -25.31 -1.75 -4.94
N GLY A 14 -24.05 -1.87 -5.35
CA GLY A 14 -23.21 -0.75 -5.79
C GLY A 14 -22.34 -0.14 -4.69
N THR A 15 -22.27 -0.73 -3.50
CA THR A 15 -21.46 -0.21 -2.40
C THR A 15 -19.97 -0.43 -2.69
N PRO A 16 -19.15 0.63 -2.76
CA PRO A 16 -17.71 0.50 -2.98
C PRO A 16 -17.05 -0.39 -1.92
N LEU A 17 -16.12 -1.25 -2.35
CA LEU A 17 -15.36 -2.13 -1.46
C LEU A 17 -13.87 -2.03 -1.80
N ILE A 18 -13.06 -1.75 -0.79
CA ILE A 18 -11.62 -1.54 -0.92
C ILE A 18 -10.90 -2.50 0.00
N GLY A 19 -10.03 -3.35 -0.56
CA GLY A 19 -9.18 -4.27 0.19
C GLY A 19 -7.73 -3.79 0.26
N ILE A 20 -7.14 -3.70 1.45
CA ILE A 20 -5.70 -3.41 1.61
C ILE A 20 -5.01 -4.65 2.17
N CYS A 21 -3.92 -5.10 1.54
CA CYS A 21 -3.14 -6.27 1.92
C CYS A 21 -3.99 -7.52 2.17
N GLY A 22 -4.09 -8.05 3.39
CA GLY A 22 -4.97 -9.19 3.70
C GLY A 22 -6.42 -8.99 3.26
N GLY A 23 -6.92 -7.76 3.31
CA GLY A 23 -8.21 -7.39 2.72
C GLY A 23 -8.27 -7.69 1.23
N TYR A 24 -7.26 -7.25 0.47
CA TYR A 24 -7.14 -7.53 -0.97
C TYR A 24 -7.06 -9.03 -1.27
N GLN A 25 -6.26 -9.78 -0.50
CA GLN A 25 -6.13 -11.24 -0.62
C GLN A 25 -7.48 -11.94 -0.46
N MET A 26 -8.24 -11.55 0.57
CA MET A 26 -9.59 -12.09 0.82
C MET A 26 -10.61 -11.74 -0.27
N LEU A 27 -10.40 -10.68 -1.07
CA LEU A 27 -11.29 -10.36 -2.19
C LEU A 27 -11.09 -11.28 -3.40
N GLY A 28 -9.92 -11.92 -3.51
CA GLY A 28 -9.59 -12.85 -4.58
C GLY A 28 -10.39 -14.14 -4.55
N ILE A 29 -10.13 -15.03 -5.49
CA ILE A 29 -10.75 -16.36 -5.59
C ILE A 29 -10.21 -17.29 -4.50
N LYS A 30 -8.90 -17.24 -4.23
CA LYS A 30 -8.24 -18.17 -3.32
C LYS A 30 -6.96 -17.57 -2.73
N ILE A 31 -6.67 -17.97 -1.49
CA ILE A 31 -5.40 -17.75 -0.81
C ILE A 31 -4.74 -19.11 -0.59
N LEU A 32 -3.53 -19.29 -1.12
CA LEU A 32 -2.72 -20.50 -1.00
C LEU A 32 -1.66 -20.26 0.07
N ASP A 33 -1.55 -21.16 1.04
CA ASP A 33 -0.50 -21.18 2.06
C ASP A 33 0.30 -22.50 1.98
N PRO A 34 1.06 -22.73 0.89
CA PRO A 34 1.77 -23.99 0.69
C PRO A 34 2.77 -24.28 1.80
N TYR A 35 3.28 -23.23 2.46
CA TYR A 35 4.29 -23.33 3.50
C TYR A 35 3.72 -23.33 4.92
N GLY A 36 2.42 -23.06 5.10
CA GLY A 36 1.78 -22.98 6.41
C GLY A 36 2.29 -21.81 7.26
N VAL A 37 2.55 -20.66 6.62
CA VAL A 37 3.10 -19.46 7.28
C VAL A 37 2.06 -18.80 8.18
N GLU A 38 0.79 -18.77 7.76
CA GLU A 38 -0.30 -18.16 8.51
C GLU A 38 -1.19 -19.20 9.20
N SER A 39 -1.38 -20.37 8.59
CA SER A 39 -2.26 -21.39 9.16
C SER A 39 -1.88 -22.82 8.77
N ALA A 40 -2.52 -23.80 9.43
CA ALA A 40 -2.39 -25.21 9.04
C ALA A 40 -3.11 -25.54 7.72
N LEU A 41 -4.05 -24.70 7.28
CA LEU A 41 -4.77 -24.88 6.02
C LEU A 41 -3.85 -24.49 4.86
N LYS A 42 -3.70 -25.38 3.89
CA LYS A 42 -2.87 -25.15 2.69
C LYS A 42 -3.51 -24.23 1.68
N GLU A 43 -4.82 -24.09 1.74
CA GLU A 43 -5.58 -23.17 0.92
C GLU A 43 -6.88 -22.77 1.62
N VAL A 44 -7.34 -21.57 1.30
CA VAL A 44 -8.61 -21.02 1.78
C VAL A 44 -9.28 -20.30 0.62
N ASP A 45 -10.58 -20.55 0.43
CA ASP A 45 -11.37 -19.81 -0.56
C ASP A 45 -11.50 -18.34 -0.16
N GLY A 46 -11.26 -17.46 -1.12
CA GLY A 46 -11.54 -16.04 -0.97
C GLY A 46 -13.00 -15.72 -1.35
N MET A 47 -13.33 -14.43 -1.27
CA MET A 47 -14.66 -13.93 -1.58
C MET A 47 -15.01 -14.08 -3.07
N GLY A 48 -14.01 -14.15 -3.95
CA GLY A 48 -14.17 -14.33 -5.40
C GLY A 48 -14.76 -13.12 -6.11
N VAL A 49 -14.65 -11.92 -5.52
CA VAL A 49 -15.13 -10.67 -6.13
C VAL A 49 -14.09 -10.02 -7.04
N LEU A 50 -12.81 -10.39 -6.87
CA LEU A 50 -11.72 -10.10 -7.79
C LEU A 50 -11.18 -11.40 -8.40
N ASN A 51 -10.78 -11.35 -9.68
CA ASN A 51 -10.23 -12.51 -10.39
C ASN A 51 -8.72 -12.66 -10.10
N THR A 52 -8.39 -12.87 -8.84
CA THR A 52 -7.01 -12.96 -8.37
C THR A 52 -6.80 -14.16 -7.47
N VAL A 53 -5.59 -14.69 -7.44
CA VAL A 53 -5.16 -15.75 -6.52
C VAL A 53 -3.91 -15.28 -5.81
N THR A 54 -3.89 -15.35 -4.49
CA THR A 54 -2.71 -15.02 -3.68
C THR A 54 -2.02 -16.30 -3.23
N THR A 55 -0.71 -16.36 -3.39
CA THR A 55 0.13 -17.41 -2.82
C THR A 55 1.03 -16.80 -1.75
N LEU A 56 0.85 -17.19 -0.49
CA LEU A 56 1.72 -16.80 0.61
C LEU A 56 3.10 -17.45 0.45
N ASP A 57 4.12 -16.70 0.84
CA ASP A 57 5.52 -17.12 0.77
C ASP A 57 6.17 -16.93 2.13
N ARG A 58 7.31 -17.59 2.37
CA ARG A 58 8.08 -17.50 3.62
C ARG A 58 8.73 -16.14 3.81
N THR A 59 8.87 -15.37 2.74
CA THR A 59 9.55 -14.07 2.75
C THR A 59 8.58 -12.90 2.78
N LYS A 60 8.78 -12.02 3.76
CA LYS A 60 8.07 -10.75 3.83
C LYS A 60 8.77 -9.72 2.94
N THR A 61 7.99 -9.00 2.14
CA THR A 61 8.40 -7.78 1.45
C THR A 61 8.21 -6.61 2.39
N THR A 62 9.24 -5.78 2.57
CA THR A 62 9.11 -4.47 3.21
C THR A 62 9.87 -3.42 2.40
N CYS A 63 9.14 -2.56 1.68
CA CYS A 63 9.73 -1.58 0.78
C CYS A 63 8.95 -0.27 0.81
N GLN A 64 9.64 0.86 0.77
CA GLN A 64 9.01 2.12 0.37
C GLN A 64 8.76 2.10 -1.14
N VAL A 65 7.62 2.62 -1.57
CA VAL A 65 7.20 2.58 -2.98
C VAL A 65 6.58 3.90 -3.40
N GLU A 66 6.81 4.24 -4.67
CA GLU A 66 5.95 5.16 -5.40
C GLU A 66 5.03 4.34 -6.30
N ALA A 67 3.77 4.77 -6.44
CA ALA A 67 2.79 4.10 -7.28
C ALA A 67 2.10 5.08 -8.22
N GLU A 68 1.76 4.58 -9.40
CA GLU A 68 0.97 5.28 -10.39
C GLU A 68 -0.23 4.41 -10.76
N LEU A 69 -1.42 4.99 -10.83
CA LEU A 69 -2.62 4.29 -11.26
C LEU A 69 -2.53 4.01 -12.76
N THR A 70 -2.79 2.77 -13.19
CA THR A 70 -2.74 2.42 -14.62
C THR A 70 -4.04 2.80 -15.31
N THR A 71 -3.94 3.52 -16.44
CA THR A 71 -5.12 3.93 -17.21
C THR A 71 -5.70 2.79 -18.04
N GLU A 72 -4.93 1.74 -18.34
CA GLU A 72 -5.35 0.57 -19.12
C GLU A 72 -6.52 -0.19 -18.46
N LYS A 73 -6.52 -0.29 -17.13
CA LYS A 73 -7.61 -0.89 -16.33
C LYS A 73 -8.77 0.08 -16.05
N LEU A 74 -8.56 1.38 -16.24
CA LEU A 74 -9.63 2.38 -16.25
C LEU A 74 -10.28 2.52 -17.64
N GLY A 75 -9.54 2.21 -18.71
CA GLY A 75 -9.94 2.38 -20.12
C GLY A 75 -10.59 1.15 -20.75
N GLY A 76 -10.44 -0.05 -20.19
CA GLY A 76 -11.22 -1.25 -20.57
C GLY A 76 -12.71 -1.20 -20.17
N LEU A 77 -13.22 0.00 -19.87
CA LEU A 77 -14.58 0.31 -19.42
C LEU A 77 -15.40 1.04 -20.49
N GLU A 78 -14.93 1.07 -21.74
CA GLU A 78 -15.81 1.30 -22.88
C GLU A 78 -16.57 -0.01 -23.16
N ASP A 79 -17.70 -0.15 -22.47
CA ASP A 79 -18.77 -1.02 -22.91
C ASP A 79 -19.13 -0.58 -24.35
N GLU A 80 -18.84 -1.40 -25.37
CA GLU A 80 -19.24 -1.20 -26.78
C GLU A 80 -20.76 -1.10 -26.99
N ARG A 81 -21.53 -0.86 -25.92
CA ARG A 81 -22.98 -0.64 -25.92
C ARG A 81 -23.42 0.68 -25.28
N LEU A 82 -22.52 1.57 -24.86
CA LEU A 82 -22.91 2.91 -24.38
C LEU A 82 -23.07 3.93 -25.52
N SER A 83 -23.90 3.59 -26.50
CA SER A 83 -24.77 4.59 -27.12
C SER A 83 -26.10 4.55 -26.37
N LEU A 84 -26.51 5.70 -25.83
CA LEU A 84 -27.82 5.95 -25.19
C LEU A 84 -27.99 5.35 -23.78
N ASN A 85 -27.36 5.94 -22.76
CA ASN A 85 -28.02 6.37 -21.51
C ASN A 85 -26.98 6.91 -20.51
N LYS A 86 -27.09 8.20 -20.16
CA LYS A 86 -26.15 8.93 -19.29
C LYS A 86 -26.33 8.67 -17.78
N ASP A 87 -27.24 7.78 -17.38
CA ASP A 87 -27.69 7.66 -15.98
C ASP A 87 -27.23 6.38 -15.24
N SER A 88 -26.25 5.63 -15.74
CA SER A 88 -25.69 4.48 -15.01
C SER A 88 -24.19 4.31 -15.25
N ILE A 89 -23.39 5.24 -14.74
CA ILE A 89 -21.95 5.04 -14.61
C ILE A 89 -21.71 4.59 -13.16
N ASN A 90 -21.48 3.29 -12.94
CA ASN A 90 -21.29 2.67 -11.62
C ASN A 90 -19.86 2.12 -11.41
N SER A 91 -18.93 2.40 -12.32
CA SER A 91 -17.62 1.77 -12.38
C SER A 91 -16.55 2.41 -11.47
N THR A 92 -15.55 1.63 -11.08
CA THR A 92 -14.29 2.04 -10.41
C THR A 92 -13.64 3.21 -11.14
N SER A 93 -13.87 3.35 -12.45
CA SER A 93 -13.46 4.55 -13.17
C SER A 93 -13.99 5.84 -12.57
N GLN A 94 -15.19 5.91 -11.95
CA GLN A 94 -15.64 7.09 -11.21
C GLN A 94 -14.98 7.26 -9.84
N LEU A 95 -14.76 6.17 -9.12
CA LEU A 95 -14.10 6.22 -7.81
C LEU A 95 -12.65 6.67 -7.95
N LEU A 96 -12.02 6.31 -9.07
CA LEU A 96 -10.64 6.59 -9.39
C LEU A 96 -10.51 7.49 -10.64
N ASN A 97 -11.54 8.29 -11.00
CA ASN A 97 -11.51 9.21 -12.16
C ASN A 97 -10.66 10.44 -11.81
N PHE A 98 -9.43 10.18 -11.43
CA PHE A 98 -8.57 11.18 -10.88
C PHE A 98 -8.05 12.06 -12.01
N LYS A 99 -8.30 13.37 -11.90
CA LYS A 99 -7.71 14.34 -12.81
C LYS A 99 -6.21 14.39 -12.49
N SER A 100 -5.40 13.91 -13.43
CA SER A 100 -3.93 13.78 -13.40
C SER A 100 -3.36 12.48 -12.81
N SER A 101 -2.26 12.04 -13.40
CA SER A 101 -1.37 11.01 -12.88
C SER A 101 -0.62 11.53 -11.65
N PHE A 102 -1.26 11.55 -10.48
CA PHE A 102 -0.54 11.85 -9.25
C PHE A 102 0.29 10.63 -8.84
N LYS A 103 1.52 10.90 -8.37
CA LYS A 103 2.35 9.88 -7.76
C LYS A 103 1.88 9.63 -6.35
N LEU A 104 1.48 8.40 -6.08
CA LEU A 104 1.18 7.91 -4.74
C LEU A 104 2.47 7.51 -4.06
N ARG A 105 2.57 7.74 -2.75
CA ARG A 105 3.62 7.22 -1.89
C ARG A 105 3.06 6.29 -0.85
N GLY A 106 3.83 5.26 -0.51
CA GLY A 106 3.43 4.30 0.49
C GLY A 106 4.49 3.23 0.70
N TYR A 107 4.07 2.10 1.23
CA TYR A 107 4.97 0.97 1.46
C TYR A 107 4.28 -0.37 1.20
N GLU A 108 5.06 -1.34 0.74
CA GLU A 108 4.65 -2.74 0.67
C GLU A 108 4.99 -3.42 2.01
N ILE A 109 4.03 -4.13 2.59
CA ILE A 109 4.27 -5.04 3.72
C ILE A 109 3.44 -6.32 3.58
N HIS A 110 3.88 -7.23 2.74
CA HIS A 110 3.15 -8.47 2.48
C HIS A 110 4.10 -9.63 2.28
N MET A 111 3.60 -10.85 2.48
CA MET A 111 4.30 -12.08 2.15
C MET A 111 3.63 -12.70 0.93
N GLY A 112 4.43 -13.28 0.04
CA GLY A 112 3.89 -13.89 -1.17
C GLY A 112 3.61 -12.94 -2.32
N PHE A 113 2.85 -13.44 -3.29
CA PHE A 113 2.53 -12.77 -4.54
C PHE A 113 1.08 -13.04 -4.96
N THR A 114 0.52 -12.16 -5.78
CA THR A 114 -0.83 -12.31 -6.34
C THR A 114 -0.77 -12.39 -7.85
N THR A 115 -1.49 -13.33 -8.44
CA THR A 115 -1.63 -13.52 -9.89
C THR A 115 -3.09 -13.36 -10.33
N GLY A 116 -3.32 -13.42 -11.64
CA GLY A 116 -4.63 -13.21 -12.26
C GLY A 116 -4.76 -11.79 -12.76
N ASP A 117 -5.89 -11.15 -12.47
CA ASP A 117 -6.25 -9.83 -12.98
C ASP A 117 -5.58 -8.69 -12.19
N VAL A 118 -4.25 -8.69 -12.13
CA VAL A 118 -3.44 -7.65 -11.46
C VAL A 118 -3.13 -6.46 -12.39
N GLY A 119 -2.64 -5.36 -11.84
CA GLY A 119 -2.25 -4.17 -12.60
C GLY A 119 -3.06 -2.91 -12.30
N LEU A 120 -3.80 -2.91 -11.18
CA LEU A 120 -4.27 -1.72 -10.45
C LEU A 120 -3.33 -0.51 -10.58
N PHE A 121 -2.15 -0.74 -10.04
CA PHE A 121 -1.11 0.22 -9.84
C PHE A 121 0.18 -0.31 -10.44
N LYS A 122 1.00 0.62 -10.93
CA LYS A 122 2.39 0.38 -11.27
C LYS A 122 3.24 0.91 -10.13
N LEU A 123 3.90 0.01 -9.41
CA LEU A 123 4.78 0.35 -8.31
C LEU A 123 6.22 0.50 -8.78
N ARG A 124 6.93 1.47 -8.21
CA ARG A 124 8.38 1.60 -8.24
C ARG A 124 8.90 1.54 -6.81
N ARG A 125 9.68 0.51 -6.50
CA ARG A 125 10.36 0.38 -5.20
C ARG A 125 11.48 1.40 -5.07
N LEU A 126 11.41 2.18 -3.99
CA LEU A 126 12.41 3.20 -3.66
C LEU A 126 13.56 2.59 -2.87
N GLN A 127 14.76 3.12 -3.07
CA GLN A 127 15.87 2.94 -2.12
C GLN A 127 15.59 3.77 -0.87
N SER A 128 15.81 3.21 0.31
CA SER A 128 15.73 3.96 1.56
C SER A 128 16.73 5.13 1.54
N PRO A 129 16.30 6.38 1.77
CA PRO A 129 17.23 7.48 1.96
C PRO A 129 17.89 7.35 3.35
N GLU A 130 19.21 7.58 3.37
CA GLU A 130 20.12 7.69 4.53
C GLU A 130 20.91 6.45 4.98
N LEU A 131 22.13 6.34 4.44
CA LEU A 131 23.39 6.49 5.20
C LEU A 131 24.52 6.85 4.22
N SER A 132 24.49 8.08 3.68
CA SER A 132 25.70 8.70 3.12
C SER A 132 26.53 9.27 4.28
N GLY A 133 27.03 8.37 5.13
CA GLY A 133 27.92 8.66 6.24
C GLY A 133 29.09 7.67 6.15
N THR A 134 30.28 8.21 5.97
CA THR A 134 31.55 7.50 5.79
C THR A 134 31.82 6.49 6.91
N GLY A 135 31.96 5.20 6.59
CA GLY A 135 32.42 4.21 7.57
C GLY A 135 32.09 2.78 7.18
N GLN A 136 33.11 2.00 6.86
CA GLN A 136 33.11 0.60 6.45
C GLN A 136 32.21 -0.33 7.28
N SER A 137 31.21 -0.95 6.64
CA SER A 137 30.95 -2.40 6.66
C SER A 137 29.78 -2.71 5.71
N THR A 138 30.06 -3.57 4.73
CA THR A 138 29.22 -3.83 3.55
C THR A 138 28.03 -4.74 3.87
N GLU A 139 26.91 -4.18 4.30
CA GLU A 139 25.58 -4.79 4.15
C GLU A 139 24.55 -3.70 3.81
N HIS A 140 24.58 -3.24 2.56
CA HIS A 140 23.63 -2.28 2.02
C HIS A 140 22.21 -2.87 2.00
N ARG A 141 21.33 -2.37 2.87
CA ARG A 141 19.93 -2.82 3.03
C ARG A 141 19.03 -2.24 1.94
N ALA A 142 19.07 -2.83 0.74
CA ALA A 142 17.98 -2.81 -0.23
C ALA A 142 16.67 -3.30 0.41
N CYS A 143 15.50 -3.07 -0.24
CA CYS A 143 14.22 -3.75 0.02
C CYS A 143 14.44 -5.08 0.76
N LEU A 144 14.39 -5.07 2.09
CA LEU A 144 15.02 -6.14 2.86
C LEU A 144 14.24 -7.43 2.59
N PRO A 145 14.80 -8.45 1.91
CA PRO A 145 14.30 -9.79 2.14
C PRO A 145 14.64 -10.10 3.59
N ASP A 146 13.66 -10.52 4.36
CA ASP A 146 13.92 -11.04 5.70
C ASP A 146 14.97 -12.16 5.59
N ARG A 147 16.04 -12.08 6.39
CA ARG A 147 17.36 -12.72 6.16
C ARG A 147 17.39 -14.26 6.23
N GLN A 148 16.26 -14.95 6.11
CA GLN A 148 16.16 -16.41 6.35
C GLN A 148 15.52 -17.24 5.23
N ALA A 149 15.56 -16.79 3.97
CA ALA A 149 15.15 -17.66 2.85
C ALA A 149 16.19 -17.66 1.72
N GLN A 150 17.33 -18.30 1.96
CA GLN A 150 18.15 -18.83 0.87
C GLN A 150 17.51 -20.13 0.41
N THR A 151 16.93 -20.16 -0.80
CA THR A 151 16.67 -21.41 -1.52
C THR A 151 17.55 -21.41 -2.76
N THR A 152 18.25 -22.51 -3.00
CA THR A 152 19.28 -22.68 -4.04
C THR A 152 18.72 -23.18 -5.37
N ASP A 153 17.41 -23.11 -5.59
CA ASP A 153 16.78 -23.72 -6.76
C ASP A 153 16.65 -22.73 -7.92
N LYS A 154 17.47 -22.93 -8.96
CA LYS A 154 17.52 -22.09 -10.17
C LYS A 154 16.31 -22.26 -11.09
N ASN A 155 15.41 -23.20 -10.80
CA ASN A 155 14.28 -23.53 -11.68
C ASN A 155 12.92 -23.09 -11.13
N ASN A 156 12.87 -22.37 -10.01
CA ASN A 156 11.63 -21.88 -9.41
C ASN A 156 11.44 -20.38 -9.73
N LEU A 157 10.67 -20.07 -10.77
CA LEU A 157 10.21 -18.72 -11.14
C LEU A 157 9.23 -18.11 -10.11
N GLY A 158 9.29 -18.57 -8.85
CA GLY A 158 8.45 -18.18 -7.73
C GLY A 158 9.25 -17.56 -6.58
N SER A 159 10.26 -16.75 -6.89
CA SER A 159 10.89 -15.79 -5.96
C SER A 159 11.74 -14.81 -6.77
N GLY A 160 11.14 -14.29 -7.86
CA GLY A 160 11.80 -13.36 -8.77
C GLY A 160 12.44 -12.23 -7.99
N PHE A 161 13.77 -12.21 -8.05
CA PHE A 161 14.67 -11.20 -7.53
C PHE A 161 13.99 -9.82 -7.47
N ARG A 162 13.72 -9.31 -6.27
CA ARG A 162 13.03 -8.03 -6.04
C ARG A 162 14.01 -6.88 -6.32
N VAL A 163 14.28 -6.62 -7.60
CA VAL A 163 15.24 -5.63 -8.07
C VAL A 163 14.78 -4.23 -7.66
N LEU A 164 15.64 -3.47 -6.98
CA LEU A 164 15.41 -2.04 -6.75
C LEU A 164 15.28 -1.32 -8.09
N GLY A 165 14.22 -0.52 -8.26
CA GLY A 165 13.94 0.16 -9.53
C GLY A 165 13.17 -0.65 -10.57
N SER A 166 12.87 -1.94 -10.33
CA SER A 166 11.94 -2.67 -11.21
C SER A 166 10.50 -2.19 -10.98
N GLU A 167 9.76 -2.04 -12.07
CA GLU A 167 8.33 -1.77 -12.01
C GLU A 167 7.58 -3.07 -11.69
N VAL A 168 6.70 -3.02 -10.69
CA VAL A 168 5.91 -4.17 -10.23
C VAL A 168 4.44 -3.82 -10.36
N LEU A 169 3.65 -4.72 -10.95
CA LEU A 169 2.22 -4.57 -11.00
C LEU A 169 1.61 -4.96 -9.65
N ASP A 170 0.69 -4.12 -9.18
CA ASP A 170 -0.05 -4.37 -7.94
C ASP A 170 -1.53 -4.05 -8.10
N GLY A 171 -2.32 -4.63 -7.22
CA GLY A 171 -3.74 -4.38 -7.12
C GLY A 171 -4.56 -4.91 -8.28
N SER A 172 -5.86 -4.95 -8.06
CA SER A 172 -6.85 -5.43 -9.01
C SER A 172 -8.15 -4.67 -8.78
N SER A 173 -8.98 -4.58 -9.82
CA SER A 173 -10.28 -3.93 -9.76
C SER A 173 -11.31 -4.67 -10.60
N ARG A 174 -12.57 -4.64 -10.14
CA ARG A 174 -13.72 -5.11 -10.88
C ARG A 174 -14.98 -4.37 -10.44
N GLY A 175 -15.69 -3.72 -11.37
CA GLY A 175 -16.88 -2.95 -11.02
C GLY A 175 -16.49 -1.80 -10.11
N HIS A 176 -17.01 -1.70 -8.89
CA HIS A 176 -16.65 -0.71 -7.85
C HIS A 176 -15.86 -1.34 -6.68
N VAL A 177 -15.28 -2.53 -6.91
CA VAL A 177 -14.43 -3.25 -5.97
C VAL A 177 -12.99 -3.15 -6.43
N TRP A 178 -12.07 -2.85 -5.53
CA TRP A 178 -10.64 -2.89 -5.83
C TRP A 178 -9.81 -3.22 -4.60
N GLY A 179 -8.57 -3.63 -4.81
CA GLY A 179 -7.63 -3.86 -3.72
C GLY A 179 -6.19 -3.71 -4.15
N THR A 180 -5.28 -3.59 -3.18
CA THR A 180 -3.86 -3.27 -3.38
C THR A 180 -3.02 -3.69 -2.17
N TYR A 181 -1.72 -3.94 -2.39
CA TYR A 181 -0.74 -4.09 -1.32
C TYR A 181 -0.11 -2.76 -0.86
N LEU A 182 -0.47 -1.64 -1.49
CA LEU A 182 0.02 -0.31 -1.17
C LEU A 182 -0.57 0.19 0.17
N HIS A 183 0.20 0.07 1.24
CA HIS A 183 -0.10 0.74 2.49
C HIS A 183 0.27 2.22 2.42
N GLY A 184 -0.37 3.05 3.26
CA GLY A 184 -0.20 4.50 3.22
C GLY A 184 -0.97 5.18 2.08
N LEU A 185 -1.75 4.42 1.30
CA LEU A 185 -2.55 4.95 0.19
C LEU A 185 -3.41 6.16 0.63
N PHE A 186 -4.09 6.07 1.77
CA PHE A 186 -4.95 7.14 2.29
C PHE A 186 -4.19 8.28 3.00
N ASP A 187 -2.88 8.14 3.22
CA ASP A 187 -2.03 9.23 3.72
C ASP A 187 -1.69 10.23 2.60
N ASN A 188 -1.96 9.88 1.33
CA ASN A 188 -1.81 10.77 0.20
C ASN A 188 -3.02 11.72 0.14
N ASP A 189 -2.82 12.97 0.56
CA ASP A 189 -3.88 13.97 0.72
C ASP A 189 -4.71 14.18 -0.56
N GLU A 190 -4.06 14.22 -1.73
CA GLU A 190 -4.73 14.38 -3.02
C GLU A 190 -5.65 13.18 -3.33
N PHE A 191 -5.12 11.96 -3.23
CA PHE A 191 -5.88 10.73 -3.45
C PHE A 191 -7.06 10.62 -2.47
N ARG A 192 -6.80 10.84 -1.18
CA ARG A 192 -7.83 10.76 -0.13
C ARG A 192 -8.94 11.78 -0.38
N SER A 193 -8.58 13.00 -0.76
CA SER A 193 -9.55 14.08 -1.02
C SER A 193 -10.41 13.77 -2.23
N GLN A 194 -9.82 13.33 -3.34
CA GLN A 194 -10.57 12.95 -4.54
C GLN A 194 -11.46 11.72 -4.30
N LEU A 195 -10.96 10.69 -3.60
CA LEU A 195 -11.77 9.53 -3.24
C LEU A 195 -12.98 9.91 -2.38
N LEU A 196 -12.78 10.75 -1.36
CA LEU A 196 -13.88 11.23 -0.51
C LEU A 196 -14.87 12.10 -1.30
N ALA A 197 -14.40 12.92 -2.25
CA ALA A 197 -15.26 13.70 -3.12
C ALA A 197 -16.16 12.79 -3.99
N SER A 198 -15.57 11.75 -4.61
CA SER A 198 -16.33 10.76 -5.40
C SER A 198 -17.37 10.01 -4.55
N LEU A 199 -17.02 9.62 -3.32
CA LEU A 199 -17.96 8.97 -2.39
C LEU A 199 -19.09 9.90 -1.95
N ARG A 200 -18.79 11.18 -1.69
CA ARG A 200 -19.81 12.20 -1.35
C ARG A 200 -20.77 12.43 -2.50
N GLN A 201 -20.26 12.56 -3.72
CA GLN A 201 -21.08 12.73 -4.92
C GLN A 201 -22.05 11.55 -5.09
N ARG A 202 -21.57 10.32 -4.91
CA ARG A 202 -22.44 9.11 -4.94
C ARG A 202 -23.50 9.11 -3.85
N LYS A 203 -23.20 9.66 -2.67
CA LYS A 203 -24.15 9.81 -1.57
C LYS A 203 -25.10 11.01 -1.75
N GLY A 204 -24.90 11.85 -2.78
CA GLY A 204 -25.64 13.10 -2.94
C GLY A 204 -25.30 14.15 -1.86
N SER A 205 -24.12 14.06 -1.24
CA SER A 205 -23.65 14.99 -0.21
C SER A 205 -22.81 16.12 -0.84
N PRO A 206 -22.90 17.37 -0.33
CA PRO A 206 -22.15 18.50 -0.88
C PRO A 206 -20.63 18.32 -0.72
N ALA A 207 -19.88 18.93 -1.65
CA ALA A 207 -18.43 18.97 -1.58
C ALA A 207 -17.99 19.81 -0.36
N ILE A 208 -17.02 19.31 0.40
CA ILE A 208 -16.37 20.07 1.48
C ILE A 208 -15.11 20.71 0.88
N GLY A 209 -14.98 22.03 1.02
CA GLY A 209 -13.94 22.82 0.37
C GLY A 209 -12.55 22.72 0.97
N GLU A 210 -12.40 22.18 2.19
CA GLU A 210 -11.09 22.06 2.84
C GLU A 210 -10.56 20.63 2.79
N THR A 211 -9.44 20.48 2.09
CA THR A 211 -8.57 19.31 2.19
C THR A 211 -7.66 19.49 3.40
N VAL A 212 -7.92 18.74 4.46
CA VAL A 212 -7.02 18.69 5.62
C VAL A 212 -5.69 18.11 5.15
N ASN A 213 -4.61 18.87 5.25
CA ASN A 213 -3.26 18.35 5.00
C ASN A 213 -2.85 17.47 6.19
N TYR A 214 -3.17 16.19 6.11
CA TYR A 214 -2.96 15.26 7.22
C TYR A 214 -1.48 14.99 7.43
N SER A 215 -0.71 14.93 6.34
CA SER A 215 0.74 14.74 6.40
C SER A 215 1.41 15.83 7.25
N ARG A 216 1.07 17.10 7.01
CA ARG A 216 1.55 18.25 7.78
C ARG A 216 1.09 18.22 9.23
N LEU A 217 -0.18 17.95 9.50
CA LEU A 217 -0.67 17.85 10.89
C LEU A 217 0.03 16.74 11.68
N ARG A 218 0.28 15.59 11.05
CA ARG A 218 1.00 14.48 11.66
C ARG A 218 2.46 14.86 11.92
N GLU A 219 3.13 15.48 10.95
CA GLU A 219 4.52 15.93 11.08
C GLU A 219 4.66 17.00 12.17
N ASP A 220 3.76 17.98 12.22
CA ASP A 220 3.70 19.00 13.27
C ASP A 220 3.52 18.36 14.66
N ALA A 221 2.67 17.33 14.77
CA ALA A 221 2.49 16.58 16.01
C ALA A 221 3.76 15.81 16.40
N ILE A 222 4.39 15.10 15.46
CA ILE A 222 5.64 14.37 15.68
C ILE A 222 6.76 15.33 16.12
N ASN A 223 6.91 16.46 15.44
CA ASN A 223 7.91 17.48 15.76
C ASN A 223 7.66 18.09 17.15
N ARG A 224 6.40 18.31 17.52
CA ARG A 224 6.04 18.76 18.87
C ARG A 224 6.45 17.75 19.93
N TRP A 225 6.16 16.46 19.72
CA TRP A 225 6.59 15.39 20.62
C TRP A 225 8.10 15.26 20.69
N ALA A 226 8.80 15.30 19.55
CA ALA A 226 10.26 15.26 19.49
C ALA A 226 10.87 16.44 20.28
N GLY A 227 10.28 17.64 20.18
CA GLY A 227 10.68 18.80 20.98
C GLY A 227 10.47 18.59 22.48
N ILE A 228 9.31 18.06 22.89
CA ILE A 228 9.03 17.75 24.30
C ILE A 228 10.05 16.74 24.84
N LEU A 229 10.31 15.66 24.10
CA LEU A 229 11.28 14.64 24.50
C LEU A 229 12.69 15.22 24.59
N LYS A 230 13.13 15.99 23.58
CA LYS A 230 14.45 16.66 23.57
C LYS A 230 14.64 17.61 24.75
N ASN A 231 13.58 18.29 25.18
CA ASN A 231 13.65 19.26 26.27
C ASN A 231 13.61 18.60 27.66
N ASN A 232 12.94 17.45 27.79
CA ASN A 232 12.70 16.82 29.10
C ASN A 232 13.53 15.55 29.35
N ILE A 233 14.12 14.97 28.30
CA ILE A 233 14.89 13.72 28.36
C ILE A 233 16.28 13.96 27.79
N ASP A 234 17.31 13.49 28.49
CA ASP A 234 18.69 13.50 27.98
C ASP A 234 18.85 12.39 26.93
N ILE A 235 18.46 12.71 25.70
CA ILE A 235 18.58 11.82 24.55
C ILE A 235 20.05 11.40 24.33
N CYS A 236 21.02 12.28 24.58
CA CYS A 236 22.44 11.93 24.44
C CYS A 236 22.87 10.87 25.46
N PHE A 237 22.39 10.96 26.71
CA PHE A 237 22.64 9.93 27.72
C PHE A 237 22.06 8.57 27.27
N ILE A 238 20.80 8.53 26.83
CA ILE A 238 20.16 7.29 26.36
C ILE A 238 20.91 6.69 25.17
N LEU A 239 21.23 7.50 24.16
CA LEU A 239 21.95 7.06 22.97
C LEU A 239 23.32 6.47 23.34
N ARG A 240 24.05 7.09 24.28
CA ARG A 240 25.30 6.52 24.82
C ARG A 240 25.09 5.17 25.52
N GLN A 241 24.03 5.03 26.33
CA GLN A 241 23.74 3.76 27.03
C GLN A 241 23.43 2.60 26.07
N ILE A 242 22.90 2.90 24.88
CA ILE A 242 22.63 1.88 23.85
C ILE A 242 23.77 1.74 22.82
N GLY A 243 24.94 2.33 23.08
CA GLY A 243 26.14 2.19 22.24
C GLY A 243 26.13 3.04 20.96
N MET A 244 25.29 4.08 20.89
CA MET A 244 25.22 5.01 19.76
C MET A 244 25.91 6.33 20.13
N GLU A 245 27.09 6.61 19.56
CA GLU A 245 27.90 7.81 19.89
C GLU A 245 27.45 9.11 19.21
N HIS A 246 26.32 9.12 18.50
CA HIS A 246 25.90 10.28 17.70
C HIS A 246 25.14 11.31 18.54
N CYS A 247 25.86 12.17 19.27
CA CYS A 247 25.33 13.50 19.64
C CYS A 247 26.20 14.58 19.00
N LYS A 248 25.75 15.12 17.86
CA LYS A 248 26.39 16.29 17.25
C LYS A 248 26.22 17.54 18.13
N GLU A 249 27.23 18.38 18.13
CA GLU A 249 27.43 19.57 18.98
C GLU A 249 26.28 20.61 18.99
N GLU A 250 25.32 20.52 18.05
CA GLU A 250 24.16 21.43 17.97
C GLU A 250 23.18 21.32 19.14
N LEU A 251 23.14 20.18 19.84
CA LEU A 251 22.28 19.98 21.02
C LEU A 251 22.79 20.71 22.28
N ILE A 252 24.08 21.03 22.34
CA ILE A 252 24.72 21.64 23.52
C ILE A 252 24.51 23.16 23.52
N ARG A 253 24.45 23.80 22.34
CA ARG A 253 24.32 25.25 22.20
C ARG A 253 22.92 25.82 22.51
N SER A 254 21.88 25.01 22.65
CA SER A 254 20.55 25.49 23.02
C SER A 254 20.30 25.54 24.53
N ARG A 255 21.32 25.31 25.36
CA ARG A 255 21.25 25.31 26.82
C ARG A 255 22.19 26.32 27.49
N SER A 256 22.81 27.22 26.71
CA SER A 256 23.62 28.34 27.20
C SER A 256 22.88 29.66 27.11
#